data_AF-A0A5C4J0I6-F1
#
_entry.id   AF-A0A5C4J0I6-F1
#
_cell.length_a   1.000
_cell.length_b   1.000
_cell.length_c   1.000
_cell.angle_alpha   90.00
_cell.angle_beta   90.00
_cell.angle_gamma   90.00
#
_symmetry.space_group_name_H-M   'P 1'
#
loop_
_entity.id
_entity.type
_entity.pdbx_description
1 polymer ?
#
loop_
_entity_poly.entity_id
_entity_poly.type
_entity_poly.pdbx_seq_one_letter_code
_entity_poly.pdbx_strand_id
1 'polypeptide(L)'
;VGPGVGGRGTPRWRSHEQILSCLTGDIVWTVFGAFRLTGKDAYDQAIDGAPEFIDPPELEVVRMVEQGDVVMAELTGTARRAAGGEMRMSMAEVFIMRDGKIAERRAWVVELKENDFR
;
A
#
# COMPACT_ATOMS: atom_id res chain seq x y z
N VAL A 1 30.50 -4.52 26.81
CA VAL A 1 30.13 -5.32 25.63
C VAL A 1 28.67 -4.98 25.33
N GLY A 2 28.41 -4.19 24.30
CA GLY A 2 27.05 -3.71 23.98
C GLY A 2 26.19 -4.82 23.36
N PRO A 3 24.86 -4.83 23.59
CA PRO A 3 24.00 -5.80 22.94
C PRO A 3 23.98 -5.52 21.44
N GLY A 4 24.32 -6.54 20.66
CA GLY A 4 24.40 -6.50 19.22
C GLY A 4 23.06 -6.13 18.59
N VAL A 5 23.15 -5.32 17.55
CA VAL A 5 22.05 -4.94 16.66
C VAL A 5 21.46 -6.22 16.07
N GLY A 6 20.29 -6.62 16.56
CA GLY A 6 19.49 -7.66 15.94
C GLY A 6 19.16 -7.25 14.51
N GLY A 7 19.48 -8.12 13.56
CA GLY A 7 19.19 -7.90 12.15
C GLY A 7 17.72 -7.57 11.97
N ARG A 8 17.46 -6.41 11.33
CA ARG A 8 16.14 -6.06 10.80
C ARG A 8 15.78 -7.16 9.81
N GLY A 9 14.91 -8.09 10.24
CA GLY A 9 14.36 -9.09 9.34
C GLY A 9 13.68 -8.37 8.18
N THR A 10 14.06 -8.70 6.96
CA THR A 10 13.42 -8.22 5.74
C THR A 10 11.91 -8.44 5.88
N PRO A 11 11.06 -7.42 5.67
CA PRO A 11 9.61 -7.62 5.80
C PRO A 11 9.18 -8.72 4.83
N ARG A 12 8.51 -9.75 5.34
CA ARG A 12 8.00 -10.83 4.50
C ARG A 12 6.83 -10.28 3.70
N TRP A 13 7.10 -9.87 2.46
CA TRP A 13 6.06 -9.51 1.50
C TRP A 13 5.03 -10.65 1.45
N ARG A 14 3.74 -10.31 1.60
CA ARG A 14 2.67 -11.31 1.48
C ARG A 14 2.62 -11.76 0.03
N SER A 15 2.49 -13.07 -0.21
CA SER A 15 2.32 -13.57 -1.58
C SER A 15 1.03 -13.00 -2.20
N HIS A 16 0.97 -12.93 -3.53
CA HIS A 16 -0.25 -12.52 -4.24
C HIS A 16 -1.46 -13.31 -3.74
N GLU A 17 -1.32 -14.63 -3.60
CA GLU A 17 -2.34 -15.52 -3.06
C GLU A 17 -2.87 -15.05 -1.69
N GLN A 18 -1.98 -14.70 -0.76
CA GLN A 18 -2.37 -14.21 0.55
C GLN A 18 -3.15 -12.89 0.44
N ILE A 19 -2.70 -11.96 -0.40
CA ILE A 19 -3.37 -10.66 -0.55
C ILE A 19 -4.74 -10.85 -1.22
N LEU A 20 -4.80 -11.61 -2.32
CA LEU A 20 -6.04 -11.92 -3.02
C LEU A 20 -7.04 -12.67 -2.13
N SER A 21 -6.57 -13.48 -1.17
CA SER A 21 -7.45 -14.17 -0.22
C SER A 21 -8.28 -13.20 0.65
N CYS A 22 -7.75 -11.99 0.90
CA CYS A 22 -8.41 -10.95 1.68
C CYS A 22 -9.45 -10.14 0.89
N LEU A 23 -9.52 -10.29 -0.43
CA LEU A 23 -10.39 -9.47 -1.31
C LEU A 23 -11.71 -10.18 -1.64
N THR A 24 -12.78 -9.42 -1.88
CA THR A 24 -13.97 -9.95 -2.57
C THR A 24 -13.67 -10.17 -4.06
N GLY A 25 -14.49 -10.97 -4.75
CA GLY A 25 -14.30 -11.23 -6.19
C GLY A 25 -14.47 -9.98 -7.06
N ASP A 26 -15.36 -9.09 -6.63
CA ASP A 26 -15.76 -7.81 -7.24
C ASP A 26 -15.04 -6.60 -6.63
N ILE A 27 -13.88 -6.80 -6.00
CA ILE A 27 -13.08 -5.73 -5.39
C ILE A 27 -12.94 -4.54 -6.33
N VAL A 28 -13.20 -3.35 -5.82
CA VAL A 28 -12.91 -2.09 -6.52
C VAL A 28 -11.70 -1.45 -5.88
N TRP A 29 -10.69 -1.10 -6.67
CA TRP A 29 -9.55 -0.33 -6.20
C TRP A 29 -9.46 1.00 -6.95
N THR A 30 -9.45 2.11 -6.20
CA THR A 30 -9.25 3.46 -6.72
C THR A 30 -8.00 4.07 -6.10
N VAL A 31 -7.07 4.51 -6.93
CA VAL A 31 -6.00 5.44 -6.55
C VAL A 31 -6.39 6.80 -7.10
N PHE A 32 -6.83 7.70 -6.23
CA PHE A 32 -7.33 9.00 -6.67
C PHE A 32 -6.23 9.81 -7.36
N GLY A 33 -6.58 10.36 -8.53
CA GLY A 33 -5.62 11.06 -9.40
C GLY A 33 -4.81 10.14 -10.32
N ALA A 34 -4.98 8.81 -10.24
CA ALA A 34 -4.26 7.86 -11.09
C ALA A 34 -5.22 6.91 -11.84
N PHE A 35 -5.84 5.95 -11.15
CA PHE A 35 -6.64 4.91 -11.82
C PHE A 35 -7.78 4.37 -10.95
N ARG A 36 -8.68 3.62 -11.61
CA ARG A 36 -9.67 2.77 -10.97
C ARG A 36 -9.76 1.43 -11.70
N LEU A 37 -9.78 0.34 -10.95
CA LEU A 37 -9.94 -1.02 -11.47
C LEU A 37 -10.98 -1.81 -10.66
N THR A 38 -11.48 -2.88 -11.25
CA THR A 38 -12.48 -3.78 -10.65
C THR A 38 -12.12 -5.23 -10.92
N GLY A 39 -12.29 -6.08 -9.91
CA GLY A 39 -12.10 -7.53 -9.99
C GLY A 39 -10.70 -7.98 -9.55
N LYS A 40 -10.61 -9.19 -9.00
CA LYS A 40 -9.33 -9.76 -8.52
C LYS A 40 -8.28 -9.90 -9.59
N ASP A 41 -8.67 -10.30 -10.80
CA ASP A 41 -7.72 -10.52 -11.89
C ASP A 41 -7.03 -9.20 -12.30
N ALA A 42 -7.79 -8.10 -12.37
CA ALA A 42 -7.24 -6.78 -12.64
C ALA A 42 -6.39 -6.28 -11.47
N TYR A 43 -6.77 -6.60 -10.24
CA TYR A 43 -5.99 -6.27 -9.05
C TYR A 43 -4.66 -7.01 -9.03
N ASP A 44 -4.66 -8.32 -9.29
CA ASP A 44 -3.48 -9.19 -9.30
C ASP A 44 -2.42 -8.71 -10.29
N GLN A 45 -2.85 -8.28 -11.48
CA GLN A 45 -1.97 -7.72 -12.50
C GLN A 45 -1.37 -6.35 -12.12
N ALA A 46 -2.00 -5.62 -11.19
CA ALA A 46 -1.61 -4.25 -10.83
C ALA A 46 -0.90 -4.14 -9.47
N ILE A 47 -0.96 -5.19 -8.63
CA ILE A 47 -0.55 -5.11 -7.23
C ILE A 47 0.97 -4.95 -7.06
N ASP A 48 1.77 -5.43 -8.03
CA ASP A 48 3.22 -5.28 -8.05
C ASP A 48 3.68 -3.81 -8.19
N GLY A 49 2.74 -2.90 -8.47
CA GLY A 49 3.02 -1.49 -8.65
C GLY A 49 3.45 -1.14 -10.06
N ALA A 50 3.89 0.09 -10.23
CA ALA A 50 4.20 0.64 -11.54
C ALA A 50 5.66 0.33 -11.93
N PRO A 51 5.94 0.02 -13.22
CA PRO A 51 7.23 -0.49 -13.69
C PRO A 51 8.40 0.49 -13.50
N GLU A 52 8.13 1.76 -13.21
CA GLU A 52 9.14 2.76 -12.87
C GLU A 52 9.79 2.56 -11.48
N PHE A 53 9.30 1.62 -10.67
CA PHE A 53 9.84 1.30 -9.34
C PHE A 53 10.51 -0.08 -9.30
N ILE A 54 11.60 -0.20 -8.53
CA ILE A 54 12.44 -1.42 -8.48
C ILE A 54 11.83 -2.49 -7.57
N ASP A 55 11.20 -2.05 -6.48
CA ASP A 55 10.63 -2.90 -5.44
C ASP A 55 9.25 -2.35 -5.06
N PRO A 56 8.40 -3.15 -4.42
CA PRO A 56 7.24 -2.62 -3.72
C PRO A 56 7.69 -1.51 -2.76
N PRO A 57 6.90 -0.44 -2.61
CA PRO A 57 7.25 0.64 -1.70
C PRO A 57 7.39 0.13 -0.27
N GLU A 58 8.39 0.64 0.45
CA GLU A 58 8.48 0.48 1.90
C GLU A 58 7.41 1.38 2.53
N LEU A 59 6.45 0.79 3.25
CA LEU A 59 5.32 1.51 3.87
C LEU A 59 5.35 1.36 5.38
N GLU A 60 5.08 2.46 6.09
CA GLU A 60 4.91 2.49 7.54
C GLU A 60 3.51 3.01 7.87
N VAL A 61 2.77 2.27 8.71
CA VAL A 61 1.46 2.70 9.19
C VAL A 61 1.66 3.67 10.34
N VAL A 62 1.26 4.93 10.15
CA VAL A 62 1.34 5.98 11.18
C VAL A 62 0.20 5.81 12.18
N ARG A 63 -1.01 5.60 11.68
CA ARG A 63 -2.19 5.27 12.49
C ARG A 63 -3.20 4.50 11.67
N MET A 64 -4.01 3.72 12.37
CA MET A 64 -5.15 3.01 11.80
C MET A 64 -6.38 3.22 12.69
N VAL A 65 -7.53 3.43 12.07
CA VAL A 65 -8.82 3.57 12.74
C VAL A 65 -9.85 2.69 12.05
N GLU A 66 -10.80 2.18 12.83
CA GLU A 66 -11.87 1.31 12.34
C GLU A 66 -13.22 1.82 12.83
N GLN A 67 -14.21 1.82 11.95
CA GLN A 67 -15.60 2.13 12.27
C GLN A 67 -16.55 1.27 11.44
N GLY A 68 -17.23 0.33 12.10
CA GLY A 68 -18.08 -0.64 11.40
C GLY A 68 -17.28 -1.42 10.38
N ASP A 69 -17.77 -1.44 9.13
CA ASP A 69 -17.11 -2.12 8.01
C ASP A 69 -16.07 -1.24 7.28
N VAL A 70 -15.55 -0.19 7.93
CA VAL A 70 -14.57 0.72 7.33
C VAL A 70 -13.29 0.74 8.15
N VAL A 71 -12.16 0.52 7.47
CA VAL A 71 -10.81 0.68 8.03
C VAL A 71 -10.13 1.82 7.29
N MET A 72 -9.51 2.75 8.01
CA MET A 72 -8.68 3.79 7.43
C MET A 72 -7.27 3.71 8.02
N ALA A 73 -6.26 3.79 7.16
CA ALA A 73 -4.86 3.85 7.54
C ALA A 73 -4.22 5.11 6.97
N GLU A 74 -3.49 5.85 7.81
CA GLU A 74 -2.51 6.83 7.38
C GLU A 74 -1.16 6.13 7.28
N LEU A 75 -0.44 6.37 6.19
CA LEU A 75 0.86 5.76 5.95
C LEU A 75 1.88 6.80 5.47
N THR A 76 3.13 6.55 5.79
CA THR A 76 4.27 7.11 5.06
C THR A 76 4.87 6.02 4.19
N GLY A 77 5.49 6.41 3.08
CA GLY A 77 6.08 5.48 2.14
C GLY A 77 7.35 5.99 1.49
N THR A 78 8.21 5.06 1.07
CA THR A 78 9.35 5.33 0.21
C THR A 78 9.39 4.29 -0.92
N ALA A 79 9.48 4.76 -2.17
CA ALA A 79 9.66 3.91 -3.34
C ALA A 79 10.99 4.22 -4.05
N ARG A 80 11.74 3.18 -4.43
CA ARG A 80 12.98 3.34 -5.22
C ARG A 80 12.67 3.35 -6.70
N ARG A 81 13.13 4.37 -7.41
CA ARG A 81 12.94 4.50 -8.86
C ARG A 81 13.98 3.68 -9.63
N ALA A 82 13.57 3.03 -10.71
CA ALA A 82 14.47 2.27 -11.60
C ALA A 82 15.55 3.15 -12.22
N ALA A 83 15.23 4.42 -12.50
CA ALA A 83 16.18 5.42 -13.01
C ALA A 83 17.14 5.97 -11.94
N GLY A 84 17.05 5.50 -10.69
CA GLY A 84 17.77 6.01 -9.54
C GLY A 84 16.99 7.09 -8.76
N GLY A 85 17.30 7.19 -7.47
CA GLY A 85 16.62 8.09 -6.54
C GLY A 85 15.43 7.45 -5.83
N GLU A 86 14.92 8.15 -4.81
CA GLU A 86 13.80 7.73 -3.98
C GLU A 86 12.64 8.72 -4.09
N MET A 87 11.42 8.19 -4.10
CA MET A 87 10.19 8.94 -3.98
C MET A 87 9.65 8.74 -2.57
N ARG A 88 9.62 9.80 -1.76
CA ARG A 88 8.91 9.81 -0.49
C ARG A 88 7.44 10.14 -0.73
N MET A 89 6.57 9.54 0.06
CA MET A 89 5.12 9.78 -0.05
C MET A 89 4.43 9.81 1.30
N SER A 90 3.44 10.70 1.40
CA SER A 90 2.41 10.67 2.45
C SER A 90 1.14 10.08 1.86
N MET A 91 0.53 9.14 2.55
CA MET A 91 -0.57 8.34 2.02
C MET A 91 -1.72 8.20 3.01
N ALA A 92 -2.91 8.03 2.46
CA ALA A 92 -4.06 7.52 3.21
C ALA A 92 -4.74 6.42 2.39
N GLU A 93 -5.13 5.35 3.06
CA GLU A 93 -5.94 4.29 2.48
C GLU A 93 -7.21 4.05 3.28
N VAL A 94 -8.31 3.83 2.57
CA VAL A 94 -9.60 3.44 3.14
C VAL A 94 -10.03 2.12 2.52
N PHE A 95 -10.38 1.17 3.37
CA PHE A 95 -10.88 -0.14 3.01
C PHE A 95 -12.33 -0.26 3.44
N ILE A 96 -13.21 -0.62 2.51
CA ILE A 96 -14.59 -0.99 2.80
C ILE A 96 -14.66 -2.51 2.84
N MET A 97 -15.10 -3.05 3.96
CA MET A 97 -15.19 -4.47 4.23
C MET A 97 -16.60 -4.98 3.88
N ARG A 98 -16.67 -6.23 3.42
CA ARG A 98 -17.92 -6.97 3.22
C ARG A 98 -17.65 -8.44 3.52
N ASP A 99 -18.40 -9.00 4.45
CA ASP A 99 -18.27 -10.40 4.88
C ASP A 99 -16.82 -10.77 5.27
N GLY A 100 -16.14 -9.87 5.99
CA GLY A 100 -14.76 -10.06 6.45
C GLY A 100 -13.68 -9.94 5.36
N LYS A 101 -14.03 -9.49 4.15
CA LYS A 101 -13.11 -9.26 3.03
C LYS A 101 -13.14 -7.81 2.56
N ILE A 102 -12.05 -7.34 1.96
CA ILE A 102 -11.98 -6.02 1.36
C ILE A 102 -12.80 -6.02 0.07
N ALA A 103 -13.85 -5.21 0.03
CA ALA A 103 -14.72 -5.01 -1.13
C ALA A 103 -14.37 -3.72 -1.90
N GLU A 104 -13.82 -2.73 -1.22
CA GLU A 104 -13.29 -1.53 -1.86
C GLU A 104 -11.99 -1.07 -1.20
N ARG A 105 -11.02 -0.64 -2.00
CA ARG A 105 -9.79 0.03 -1.57
C ARG A 105 -9.73 1.40 -2.22
N ARG A 106 -9.51 2.43 -1.43
CA ARG A 106 -9.38 3.82 -1.87
C ARG A 106 -8.06 4.36 -1.36
N ALA A 107 -7.22 4.89 -2.24
CA ALA A 107 -5.91 5.42 -1.87
C ALA A 107 -5.73 6.86 -2.34
N TRP A 108 -5.14 7.67 -1.46
CA TRP A 108 -4.61 9.00 -1.76
C TRP A 108 -3.11 8.94 -1.53
N VAL A 109 -2.34 9.30 -2.55
CA VAL A 109 -0.88 9.24 -2.53
C VAL A 109 -0.36 10.61 -2.91
N VAL A 110 0.43 11.21 -2.03
CA VAL A 110 1.05 12.52 -2.25
C VAL A 110 2.57 12.34 -2.22
N GLU A 111 3.22 12.62 -3.34
CA GLU A 111 4.69 12.70 -3.41
C GLU A 111 5.18 13.91 -2.61
N LEU A 112 6.17 13.68 -1.75
CA LEU A 112 6.84 14.73 -0.95
C LEU A 112 8.17 15.08 -1.61
N LYS A 113 8.29 16.28 -2.16
CA LYS A 113 9.42 16.66 -3.02
C LYS A 113 10.50 17.46 -2.30
N GLU A 114 10.12 18.22 -1.29
CA GLU A 114 11.02 19.15 -0.59
C GLU A 114 11.20 18.78 0.88
N ASN A 115 10.10 18.55 1.61
CA ASN A 115 10.10 18.28 3.04
C ASN A 115 8.93 17.37 3.41
N ASP A 116 8.45 17.38 4.66
CA ASP A 116 7.42 16.44 5.12
C ASP A 116 5.98 16.89 4.77
N PHE A 117 5.83 18.05 4.14
CA PHE A 117 4.54 18.63 3.79
C PHE A 117 4.52 19.37 2.44
N ARG A 118 5.61 19.27 1.65
CA ARG A 118 5.78 19.86 0.31
C ARG A 118 6.58 18.93 -0.59
#